data_AF-A5HGZ4-F1
#
_entry.id   AF-A5HGZ4-F1
#
_cell.length_a   1.000
_cell.length_b   1.000
_cell.length_c   1.000
_cell.angle_alpha   90.00
_cell.angle_beta   90.00
_cell.angle_gamma   90.00
#
_symmetry.space_group_name_H-M   'P 1'
#
loop_
_entity.id
_entity.type
_entity.pdbx_description
1 polymer ?
#
loop_
_entity_poly.entity_id
_entity_poly.type
_entity_poly.pdbx_seq_one_letter_code
_entity_poly.pdbx_strand_id
1 'polypeptide(L)' 'LYLYNNQLQSVPDGAFDRLTSLIYIRLYNNPWNC' A
#
# COMPACT_ATOMS: atom_id res chain seq x y z
N LEU A 1 -2.21 5.11 7.15
CA LEU A 1 -1.00 5.09 6.27
C LEU A 1 -1.38 5.70 4.91
N TYR A 2 -0.57 6.63 4.39
CA TYR A 2 -0.85 7.33 3.13
C TYR A 2 0.22 7.00 2.10
N LEU A 3 -0.13 6.15 1.14
CA LEU A 3 0.72 5.75 0.03
C LEU A 3 0.10 6.11 -1.32
N TYR A 4 -0.98 6.89 -1.31
CA TYR A 4 -1.64 7.35 -2.53
C TYR A 4 -0.75 8.34 -3.28
N ASN A 5 -0.90 8.40 -4.61
CA ASN A 5 -0.12 9.30 -5.47
C ASN A 5 1.40 9.05 -5.41
N ASN A 6 1.80 7.78 -5.49
CA ASN A 6 3.20 7.36 -5.56
C ASN A 6 3.45 6.58 -6.87
N GLN A 7 4.64 5.99 -6.99
CA GLN A 7 5.05 5.16 -8.14
C GLN A 7 5.16 3.68 -7.77
N LEU A 8 4.34 3.22 -6.81
CA LEU A 8 4.34 1.83 -6.40
C LEU A 8 3.74 0.97 -7.52
N GLN A 9 4.45 -0.07 -7.92
CA GLN A 9 4.01 -1.02 -8.96
C GLN A 9 3.53 -2.35 -8.37
N SER A 10 4.00 -2.69 -7.18
CA SER A 10 3.56 -3.85 -6.41
C SER A 10 3.79 -3.59 -4.92
N VAL A 11 3.12 -4.40 -4.09
CA VAL A 11 3.39 -4.45 -2.66
C VAL A 11 3.88 -5.87 -2.35
N PRO A 12 4.99 -6.04 -1.64
CA PRO A 12 5.43 -7.36 -1.20
C PRO A 12 4.35 -8.08 -0.39
N ASP A 13 4.29 -9.40 -0.53
CA ASP A 13 3.44 -10.21 0.34
C ASP A 13 3.81 -9.97 1.80
N GLY A 14 2.78 -9.72 2.61
CA GLY A 14 2.93 -9.46 4.03
C GLY A 14 3.53 -8.10 4.41
N ALA A 15 3.65 -7.15 3.47
CA ALA A 15 4.15 -5.80 3.76
C ALA A 15 3.36 -5.06 4.86
N PHE A 16 2.13 -5.48 5.14
CA PHE A 16 1.26 -4.89 6.16
C PHE A 16 0.97 -5.80 7.36
N ASP A 17 1.51 -7.02 7.40
CA ASP A 17 1.15 -8.03 8.42
C ASP A 17 1.51 -7.60 9.84
N ARG A 18 2.57 -6.79 9.97
CA ARG A 18 3.04 -6.28 11.26
C ARG A 18 2.35 -5.00 11.70
N LEU A 19 1.52 -4.40 10.85
CA LEU A 19 0.82 -3.15 11.16
C LEU A 19 -0.51 -3.46 11.86
N THR A 20 -0.42 -4.09 13.04
CA THR A 20 -1.57 -4.63 13.78
C THR A 20 -2.60 -3.58 14.20
N SER A 21 -2.19 -2.32 14.35
CA SER A 21 -3.08 -1.19 14.67
C SER A 21 -3.52 -0.39 13.43
N LEU A 22 -3.21 -0.86 12.21
CA LEU A 22 -3.53 -0.13 10.99
C LEU A 22 -5.01 -0.30 10.62
N ILE A 23 -5.77 0.79 10.75
CA ILE A 23 -7.20 0.81 10.45
C ILE A 23 -7.47 1.25 9.00
N TYR A 24 -6.60 2.10 8.44
CA TYR A 24 -6.83 2.71 7.13
C TYR A 24 -5.55 2.92 6.32
N ILE A 25 -5.61 2.54 5.05
CA ILE A 25 -4.54 2.73 4.06
C ILE A 25 -5.12 3.32 2.78
N ARG A 26 -4.43 4.31 2.21
CA ARG A 26 -4.74 4.87 0.89
C ARG A 26 -3.65 4.44 -0.09
N LEU A 27 -4.02 3.72 -1.15
CA LEU A 27 -3.10 3.18 -2.18
C LEU A 27 -3.43 3.63 -3.61
N TYR A 28 -4.48 4.42 -3.80
CA TYR A 28 -4.92 4.88 -5.12
C TYR A 28 -3.88 5.80 -5.79
N ASN A 29 -4.01 5.97 -7.11
CA ASN A 29 -3.08 6.77 -7.92
C ASN A 29 -1.63 6.27 -7.82
N ASN A 30 -1.46 4.97 -7.99
CA ASN A 30 -0.17 4.30 -8.16
C ASN A 30 -0.27 3.43 -9.41
N PRO A 31 0.81 3.29 -10.20
CA PRO A 31 0.84 2.48 -11.42
C PRO A 31 0.98 0.99 -11.09
N TRP A 32 -0.03 0.39 -10.44
CA TRP A 32 -0.01 -1.01 -10.05
C TRP A 32 0.08 -1.93 -11.28
N ASN A 33 0.97 -2.91 -11.21
CA ASN A 33 1.03 -4.01 -12.16
C ASN A 33 0.06 -5.12 -11.68
N CYS A 34 -0.96 -5.42 -12.49
CA CYS A 34 -1.99 -6.42 -12.19
C CYS A 34 -1.57 -7.82 -12.67
#